data_AF-W4RP71-F1
#
_entry.id   AF-W4RP71-F1
#
_cell.length_a   1.000
_cell.length_b   1.000
_cell.length_c   1.000
_cell.angle_alpha   90.00
_cell.angle_beta   90.00
_cell.angle_gamma   90.00
#
_symmetry.space_group_name_H-M   'P 1'
#
loop_
_entity.id
_entity.type
_entity.pdbx_description
1 polymer ?
#
loop_
_entity_poly.entity_id
_entity_poly.type
_entity_poly.pdbx_seq_one_letter_code
_entity_poly.pdbx_strand_id
1 'polypeptide(L)'
;MVSLKKIYVTSGIVVLAIILGLSAFTTWYTVDESEQAVILTFGKVEEGISEPGLHFKLPWPIQSVEKLSKETFSLQFGYEEKNGEIKEFPDETKMITGDENIVLADLVVQWKITDPEKYLYNADNPREILYDATSASVRSIIGSQKLMKH
;
A
#
# COMPACT_ATOMS: atom_id res chain seq x y z
N MET A 1 -18.61 49.88 -24.26
CA MET A 1 -19.50 48.70 -24.29
C MET A 1 -18.68 47.49 -24.68
N VAL A 2 -18.20 46.70 -23.72
CA VAL A 2 -17.39 45.51 -24.02
C VAL A 2 -18.32 44.47 -24.63
N SER A 3 -18.00 44.02 -25.86
CA SER A 3 -18.81 43.00 -26.55
C SER A 3 -18.82 41.71 -25.72
N LEU A 4 -20.00 41.12 -25.54
CA LEU A 4 -20.18 39.84 -24.83
C LEU A 4 -19.20 38.78 -25.31
N LYS A 5 -18.92 38.73 -26.63
CA LYS A 5 -17.92 37.83 -27.23
C LYS A 5 -16.51 38.04 -26.68
N LYS A 6 -16.10 39.29 -26.43
CA LYS A 6 -14.78 39.58 -25.84
C LYS A 6 -14.67 39.04 -24.42
N ILE A 7 -15.74 39.15 -23.62
CA ILE A 7 -15.78 38.65 -22.23
C ILE A 7 -15.61 37.12 -22.21
N TYR A 8 -16.36 36.37 -23.02
CA TYR A 8 -16.22 34.90 -23.08
C TYR A 8 -14.83 34.46 -23.54
N VAL A 9 -14.24 35.14 -24.53
CA VAL A 9 -12.88 34.83 -25.00
C VAL A 9 -11.84 35.14 -23.92
N THR A 10 -11.93 36.29 -23.25
CA THR A 10 -11.00 36.62 -22.15
C THR A 10 -11.14 35.66 -20.97
N SER A 11 -12.37 35.30 -20.58
CA SER A 11 -12.60 34.33 -19.51
C SER A 11 -12.06 32.95 -19.87
N GLY A 12 -12.24 32.49 -21.12
CA GLY A 12 -11.68 31.23 -21.60
C GLY A 12 -10.14 31.20 -21.56
N ILE A 13 -9.49 32.30 -21.95
CA ILE A 13 -8.03 32.42 -21.90
C ILE A 13 -7.53 32.40 -20.45
N VAL A 14 -8.19 33.10 -19.54
CA VAL A 14 -7.83 33.12 -18.11
C VAL A 14 -7.95 31.72 -17.50
N VAL A 15 -9.04 31.00 -17.78
CA VAL A 15 -9.22 29.61 -17.30
C VAL A 15 -8.14 28.69 -17.86
N LEU A 16 -7.84 28.79 -19.16
CA LEU A 16 -6.78 27.98 -19.79
C LEU A 16 -5.40 28.27 -19.18
N ALA A 17 -5.08 29.55 -18.94
CA ALA A 17 -3.82 29.95 -18.30
C ALA A 17 -3.69 29.41 -16.87
N ILE A 18 -4.79 29.41 -16.10
CA ILE A 18 -4.82 28.83 -14.76
C ILE A 18 -4.59 27.31 -14.81
N ILE A 19 -5.25 26.60 -15.72
CA ILE A 19 -5.09 25.15 -15.89
C ILE A 19 -3.65 24.79 -16.28
N LEU A 20 -3.06 25.52 -17.23
CA LEU A 20 -1.67 25.32 -17.65
C LEU A 20 -0.68 25.66 -16.54
N GLY A 21 -0.94 26.74 -15.79
CA GLY A 21 -0.13 27.12 -14.63
C GLY A 21 -0.14 26.04 -13.55
N LEU A 22 -1.32 25.57 -13.14
CA LEU A 22 -1.48 24.49 -12.16
C LEU A 22 -0.82 23.20 -12.62
N SER A 23 -0.96 22.86 -13.91
CA SER A 23 -0.33 21.69 -14.51
C SER A 23 1.19 21.74 -14.36
N ALA A 24 1.82 22.88 -14.69
CA ALA A 24 3.28 23.04 -14.61
C ALA A 24 3.85 22.82 -13.20
N PHE A 25 3.13 23.21 -12.14
CA PHE A 25 3.56 22.97 -10.75
C PHE A 25 3.56 21.49 -10.34
N THR A 26 2.86 20.61 -11.06
CA THR A 26 2.76 19.17 -10.74
C THR A 26 3.81 18.30 -11.43
N THR A 27 4.81 18.93 -12.07
CA THR A 27 5.79 18.26 -12.94
C THR A 27 6.96 17.64 -12.18
N TRP A 28 7.19 18.03 -10.91
CA TRP A 28 8.26 17.45 -10.08
C TRP A 28 7.71 16.68 -8.89
N TYR A 29 8.49 15.73 -8.40
CA TYR A 29 8.26 15.05 -7.13
C TYR A 29 9.59 14.51 -6.58
N THR A 30 9.68 14.34 -5.27
CA THR A 30 10.86 13.77 -4.62
C THR A 30 10.51 12.43 -4.02
N VAL A 31 11.39 11.45 -4.14
CA VAL A 31 11.27 10.13 -3.51
C VAL A 31 12.34 10.03 -2.41
N ASP A 32 11.91 9.75 -1.19
CA ASP A 32 12.82 9.57 -0.07
C ASP A 32 13.47 8.18 -0.07
N GLU A 33 14.54 7.98 0.70
CA GLU A 33 15.27 6.72 0.75
C GLU A 33 14.41 5.56 1.30
N SER A 34 13.51 5.87 2.23
CA SER A 34 12.52 4.94 2.78
C SER A 34 11.29 4.76 1.88
N GLU A 35 11.22 5.41 0.73
CA GLU A 35 10.10 5.34 -0.21
C GLU A 35 10.49 4.68 -1.54
N GLN A 36 9.50 4.09 -2.20
CA GLN A 36 9.49 3.69 -3.61
C GLN A 36 8.28 4.33 -4.30
N ALA A 37 8.40 4.65 -5.57
CA ALA A 37 7.35 5.31 -6.32
C ALA A 37 6.95 4.51 -7.57
N VAL A 38 5.68 4.56 -7.93
CA VAL A 38 5.14 4.01 -9.17
C VAL A 38 4.53 5.14 -9.97
N ILE A 39 4.93 5.27 -11.22
CA ILE A 39 4.31 6.22 -12.15
C ILE A 39 3.13 5.54 -12.82
N LEU A 40 2.01 6.23 -12.91
CA LEU A 40 0.88 5.83 -13.74
C LEU A 40 0.76 6.79 -14.91
N THR A 41 0.68 6.28 -16.12
CA THR A 41 0.37 7.04 -17.34
C THR A 41 -1.04 6.67 -17.80
N PHE A 42 -1.98 7.62 -17.76
CA PHE A 42 -3.40 7.39 -18.07
C PHE A 42 -4.01 6.18 -17.34
N GLY A 43 -3.59 5.94 -16.09
CA GLY A 43 -4.05 4.81 -15.27
C GLY A 43 -3.38 3.46 -15.59
N LYS A 44 -2.42 3.42 -16.51
CA LYS A 44 -1.57 2.25 -16.73
C LYS A 44 -0.29 2.39 -15.94
N VAL A 45 0.13 1.31 -15.31
CA VAL A 45 1.37 1.27 -14.52
C VAL A 45 2.57 1.34 -15.45
N GLU A 46 3.47 2.27 -15.17
CA GLU A 46 4.84 2.26 -15.68
C GLU A 46 5.79 1.71 -14.61
N GLU A 47 7.01 1.40 -15.04
CA GLU A 47 8.04 0.80 -14.18
C GLU A 47 8.21 1.55 -12.85
N GLY A 48 8.31 0.77 -11.77
CA GLY A 48 8.49 1.31 -10.42
C GLY A 48 9.88 1.95 -10.26
N ILE A 49 9.91 3.24 -9.91
CA ILE A 49 11.15 3.96 -9.61
C ILE A 49 11.46 3.80 -8.14
N SER A 50 12.56 3.10 -7.87
CA SER A 50 13.08 2.89 -6.51
C SER A 50 14.25 3.81 -6.17
N GLU A 51 14.73 4.64 -7.08
CA GLU A 51 15.87 5.51 -6.84
C GLU A 51 15.45 6.75 -6.04
N PRO A 52 16.07 7.02 -4.88
CA PRO A 52 15.80 8.24 -4.12
C PRO A 52 16.25 9.49 -4.90
N GLY A 53 15.54 10.60 -4.73
CA GLY A 53 15.91 11.88 -5.32
C GLY A 53 14.76 12.62 -6.00
N LEU A 54 15.12 13.69 -6.71
CA LEU A 54 14.18 14.50 -7.47
C LEU A 54 13.90 13.87 -8.83
N HIS A 55 12.63 13.65 -9.11
CA HIS A 55 12.15 13.08 -10.36
C HIS A 55 11.16 14.03 -11.03
N PHE A 56 11.06 13.91 -12.34
CA PHE A 56 10.14 14.67 -13.16
C PHE A 56 9.10 13.75 -13.79
N LYS A 57 7.85 14.21 -13.80
CA LYS A 57 6.72 13.54 -14.44
C LYS A 57 5.98 14.52 -15.32
N LEU A 58 5.19 14.01 -16.24
CA LEU A 58 4.23 14.80 -16.97
C LEU A 58 3.18 15.38 -16.01
N PRO A 59 2.67 16.60 -16.31
CA PRO A 59 1.68 17.22 -15.46
C PRO A 59 0.38 16.42 -15.44
N TRP A 60 -0.37 16.57 -14.35
CA TRP A 60 -1.72 16.02 -14.26
C TRP A 60 -2.59 16.58 -15.42
N PRO A 61 -3.47 15.78 -16.09
CA PRO A 61 -3.91 14.42 -15.76
C PRO A 61 -3.17 13.29 -16.48
N ILE A 62 -2.04 13.56 -17.15
CA ILE A 62 -1.36 12.55 -17.98
C ILE A 62 -0.65 11.51 -17.11
N GLN A 63 0.09 11.98 -16.10
CA GLN A 63 0.82 11.13 -15.17
C GLN A 63 0.51 11.42 -13.69
N SER A 64 0.34 10.37 -12.90
CA SER A 64 0.26 10.40 -11.44
C SER A 64 1.36 9.55 -10.82
N VAL A 65 1.71 9.82 -9.56
CA VAL A 65 2.74 9.09 -8.83
C VAL A 65 2.12 8.59 -7.54
N GLU A 66 2.21 7.28 -7.32
CA GLU A 66 1.88 6.64 -6.05
C GLU A 66 3.18 6.31 -5.32
N LYS A 67 3.26 6.65 -4.04
CA LYS A 67 4.42 6.37 -3.21
C LYS A 67 4.09 5.34 -2.16
N LEU A 68 5.01 4.40 -1.96
CA LEU A 68 4.92 3.35 -0.96
C LEU A 68 6.18 3.34 -0.10
N SER A 69 6.04 2.94 1.15
CA SER A 69 7.19 2.74 2.02
C SER A 69 7.95 1.45 1.65
N LYS A 70 9.29 1.50 1.72
CA LYS A 70 10.21 0.37 1.62
C LYS A 70 10.51 -0.26 2.98
N GLU A 71 9.95 0.28 4.05
CA GLU A 71 10.19 -0.21 5.40
C GLU A 71 9.61 -1.61 5.61
N THR A 72 10.06 -2.25 6.69
CA THR A 72 9.53 -3.54 7.11
C THR A 72 8.32 -3.32 8.00
N PHE A 73 7.21 -3.91 7.62
CA PHE A 73 5.97 -3.94 8.37
C PHE A 73 5.89 -5.22 9.20
N SER A 74 5.17 -5.15 10.31
CA SER A 74 4.86 -6.30 11.16
C SER A 74 3.37 -6.59 11.11
N LEU A 75 3.03 -7.86 10.95
CA LEU A 75 1.69 -8.39 11.04
C LEU A 75 1.62 -9.29 12.27
N GLN A 76 0.82 -8.90 13.25
CA GLN A 76 0.68 -9.59 14.53
C GLN A 76 -0.57 -10.47 14.51
N PHE A 77 -0.49 -11.64 15.13
CA PHE A 77 -1.59 -12.60 15.25
C PHE A 77 -1.87 -12.85 16.74
N GLY A 78 -3.12 -12.70 17.16
CA GLY A 78 -3.54 -12.94 18.54
C GLY A 78 -3.32 -11.77 19.48
N TYR A 79 -2.74 -10.67 19.01
CA TYR A 79 -2.67 -9.42 19.74
C TYR A 79 -2.47 -8.25 18.77
N GLU A 80 -2.87 -7.06 19.21
CA GLU A 80 -2.56 -5.79 18.57
C GLU A 80 -1.90 -4.88 19.61
N GLU A 81 -0.69 -4.42 19.31
CA GLU A 81 0.01 -3.41 20.10
C GLU A 81 -0.17 -2.02 19.47
N LYS A 82 -0.81 -1.11 20.20
CA LYS A 82 -1.00 0.28 19.75
C LYS A 82 -0.69 1.24 20.90
N ASN A 83 0.24 2.17 20.67
CA ASN A 83 0.67 3.17 21.66
C ASN A 83 1.15 2.56 23.00
N GLY A 84 1.73 1.35 22.97
CA GLY A 84 2.17 0.64 24.17
C GLY A 84 1.05 -0.07 24.94
N GLU A 85 -0.19 -0.02 24.46
CA GLU A 85 -1.28 -0.87 24.94
C GLU A 85 -1.34 -2.14 24.09
N ILE A 86 -1.30 -3.30 24.76
CA ILE A 86 -1.45 -4.60 24.13
C ILE A 86 -2.90 -5.04 24.33
N LYS A 87 -3.59 -5.29 23.23
CA LYS A 87 -4.92 -5.90 23.23
C LYS A 87 -4.81 -7.31 22.69
N GLU A 88 -5.16 -8.29 23.51
CA GLU A 88 -5.12 -9.71 23.13
C GLU A 88 -6.40 -10.15 22.41
N PHE A 89 -6.22 -11.03 21.43
CA PHE A 89 -7.26 -11.68 20.62
C PHE A 89 -7.02 -13.20 20.59
N PRO A 90 -7.12 -13.89 21.74
CA PRO A 90 -6.75 -15.30 21.86
C PRO A 90 -7.58 -16.26 21.00
N ASP A 91 -8.77 -15.84 20.54
CA ASP A 91 -9.57 -16.64 19.61
C ASP A 91 -9.00 -16.69 18.18
N GLU A 92 -8.14 -15.73 17.80
CA GLU A 92 -7.46 -15.73 16.50
C GLU A 92 -6.34 -16.80 16.43
N THR A 93 -5.70 -17.05 17.57
CA THR A 93 -4.54 -17.94 17.69
C THR A 93 -4.86 -19.31 18.27
N LYS A 94 -6.13 -19.58 18.61
CA LYS A 94 -6.60 -20.89 19.04
C LYS A 94 -6.61 -21.88 17.87
N MET A 95 -5.87 -22.96 18.03
CA MET A 95 -5.74 -24.02 17.02
C MET A 95 -5.87 -25.40 17.67
N ILE A 96 -6.33 -26.37 16.88
CA ILE A 96 -6.46 -27.77 17.30
C ILE A 96 -5.37 -28.57 16.60
N THR A 97 -4.59 -29.32 17.36
CA THR A 97 -3.55 -30.22 16.85
C THR A 97 -4.15 -31.52 16.33
N GLY A 98 -3.36 -32.34 15.62
CA GLY A 98 -3.83 -33.61 15.06
C GLY A 98 -4.18 -34.68 16.10
N ASP A 99 -3.84 -34.45 17.36
CA ASP A 99 -4.21 -35.27 18.52
C ASP A 99 -5.25 -34.59 19.44
N GLU A 100 -6.03 -33.67 18.88
CA GLU A 100 -7.18 -33.01 19.52
C GLU A 100 -6.84 -32.13 20.74
N ASN A 101 -5.58 -31.74 20.90
CA ASN A 101 -5.21 -30.75 21.90
C ASN A 101 -5.44 -29.33 21.38
N ILE A 102 -5.82 -28.43 22.28
CA ILE A 102 -5.98 -27.00 21.98
C ILE A 102 -4.69 -26.28 22.34
N VAL A 103 -4.14 -25.54 21.38
CA VAL A 103 -2.96 -24.69 21.58
C VAL A 103 -3.26 -23.24 21.16
N LEU A 104 -2.60 -22.30 21.82
CA LEU A 104 -2.57 -20.89 21.44
C LEU A 104 -1.21 -20.64 20.78
N ALA A 105 -1.22 -20.14 19.55
CA ALA A 105 -0.01 -19.90 18.76
C ALA A 105 0.07 -18.44 18.32
N ASP A 106 0.77 -17.62 19.10
CA ASP A 106 1.02 -16.22 18.76
C ASP A 106 2.16 -16.13 17.75
N LEU A 107 2.00 -15.26 16.75
CA LEU A 107 2.94 -15.12 15.64
C LEU A 107 3.11 -13.65 15.25
N VAL A 108 4.33 -13.29 14.86
CA VAL A 108 4.62 -12.03 14.19
C VAL A 108 5.27 -12.30 12.85
N VAL A 109 4.67 -11.82 11.77
CA VAL A 109 5.22 -11.90 10.43
C VAL A 109 5.76 -10.54 10.02
N GLN A 110 7.05 -10.49 9.73
CA GLN A 110 7.69 -9.32 9.14
C GLN A 110 7.68 -9.42 7.62
N TRP A 111 7.22 -8.37 6.95
CA TRP A 111 7.11 -8.31 5.50
C TRP A 111 7.46 -6.93 4.98
N LYS A 112 7.82 -6.83 3.70
CA LYS A 112 8.12 -5.56 3.03
C LYS A 112 7.60 -5.60 1.60
N ILE A 113 7.32 -4.43 1.04
CA ILE A 113 6.86 -4.31 -0.35
C ILE A 113 8.08 -4.40 -1.27
N THR A 114 8.18 -5.48 -2.03
CA THR A 114 9.27 -5.72 -2.99
C THR A 114 8.93 -5.29 -4.40
N ASP A 115 7.66 -5.37 -4.78
CA ASP A 115 7.13 -5.00 -6.08
C ASP A 115 5.90 -4.10 -5.87
N PRO A 116 6.05 -2.78 -6.03
CA PRO A 116 5.00 -1.83 -5.71
C PRO A 116 3.86 -1.84 -6.74
N GLU A 117 4.15 -2.21 -7.99
CA GLU A 117 3.13 -2.43 -9.02
C GLU A 117 2.22 -3.59 -8.61
N LYS A 118 2.80 -4.75 -8.29
CA LYS A 118 2.00 -5.92 -7.89
C LYS A 118 1.23 -5.64 -6.59
N TYR A 119 1.82 -4.90 -5.66
CA TYR A 119 1.16 -4.57 -4.40
C TYR A 119 -0.08 -3.67 -4.60
N LEU A 120 -0.01 -2.68 -5.49
CA LEU A 120 -1.10 -1.73 -5.73
C LEU A 120 -2.21 -2.28 -6.64
N TYR A 121 -1.87 -3.14 -7.62
CA TYR A 121 -2.79 -3.48 -8.71
C TYR A 121 -3.16 -4.96 -8.81
N ASN A 122 -2.44 -5.87 -8.16
CA ASN A 122 -2.78 -7.31 -8.22
C ASN A 122 -3.61 -7.79 -7.01
N ALA A 123 -3.84 -6.93 -6.02
CA ALA A 123 -4.59 -7.28 -4.82
C ALA A 123 -5.37 -6.06 -4.30
N ASP A 124 -6.68 -6.23 -4.08
CA ASP A 124 -7.51 -5.17 -3.46
C ASP A 124 -7.12 -4.94 -1.99
N ASN A 125 -6.76 -6.00 -1.26
CA ASN A 125 -6.33 -5.92 0.14
C ASN A 125 -5.13 -6.85 0.42
N PRO A 126 -3.91 -6.48 -0.02
CA PRO A 126 -2.74 -7.34 0.08
C PRO A 126 -2.38 -7.74 1.52
N ARG A 127 -2.67 -6.86 2.50
CA ARG A 127 -2.41 -7.11 3.92
C ARG A 127 -3.32 -8.21 4.47
N GLU A 128 -4.62 -8.15 4.15
CA GLU A 128 -5.59 -9.17 4.57
C GLU A 128 -5.29 -10.52 3.92
N ILE A 129 -4.97 -10.52 2.61
CA ILE A 129 -4.57 -11.75 1.90
C ILE A 129 -3.33 -12.38 2.54
N LEU A 130 -2.33 -11.58 2.90
CA LEU A 130 -1.13 -12.07 3.58
C LEU A 130 -1.47 -12.65 4.97
N TYR A 131 -2.37 -11.99 5.70
CA TYR A 131 -2.87 -12.47 7.00
C TYR A 131 -3.53 -13.84 6.85
N ASP A 132 -4.50 -13.96 5.96
CA ASP A 132 -5.27 -15.19 5.76
C ASP A 132 -4.39 -16.34 5.27
N ALA A 133 -3.51 -16.09 4.29
CA ALA A 133 -2.61 -17.10 3.75
C ALA A 133 -1.63 -17.64 4.81
N THR A 134 -1.10 -16.74 5.64
CA THR A 134 -0.23 -17.09 6.76
C THR A 134 -1.00 -17.89 7.80
N SER A 135 -2.16 -17.39 8.21
CA SER A 135 -3.03 -18.00 9.22
C SER A 135 -3.44 -19.42 8.82
N ALA A 136 -3.81 -19.62 7.55
CA ALA A 136 -4.12 -20.94 6.98
C ALA A 136 -2.91 -21.88 6.99
N SER A 137 -1.73 -21.38 6.60
CA SER A 137 -0.49 -22.18 6.58
C SER A 137 -0.11 -22.66 7.99
N VAL A 138 -0.16 -21.76 8.97
CA VAL A 138 0.15 -22.10 10.38
C VAL A 138 -0.87 -23.09 10.94
N ARG A 139 -2.18 -22.85 10.74
CA ARG A 139 -3.23 -23.79 11.15
C ARG A 139 -3.05 -25.17 10.52
N SER A 140 -2.68 -25.23 9.24
CA SER A 140 -2.41 -26.50 8.55
C SER A 140 -1.24 -27.25 9.17
N ILE A 141 -0.14 -26.55 9.49
CA ILE A 141 1.03 -27.17 10.11
C ILE A 141 0.67 -27.68 11.50
N ILE A 142 0.05 -26.86 12.34
CA ILE A 142 -0.30 -27.23 13.73
C ILE A 142 -1.32 -28.38 13.74
N GLY A 143 -2.35 -28.33 12.88
CA GLY A 143 -3.34 -29.41 12.75
C GLY A 143 -2.76 -30.73 12.24
N SER A 144 -1.63 -30.70 11.53
CA SER A 144 -0.95 -31.92 11.06
C SER A 144 -0.02 -32.57 12.10
N GLN A 145 0.34 -31.84 13.17
CA GLN A 145 1.29 -32.32 14.17
C GLN A 145 0.59 -32.96 15.38
N LYS A 146 1.24 -33.99 15.95
CA LYS A 146 0.89 -34.57 17.25
C LYS A 146 1.85 -34.03 18.29
N LEU A 147 1.34 -33.64 19.46
CA LEU A 147 2.20 -33.16 20.53
C LEU A 147 2.94 -34.35 21.16
N MET A 148 4.27 -34.33 21.07
CA MET A 148 5.07 -35.31 21.82
C MET A 148 4.96 -34.96 23.31
N LYS A 149 4.35 -35.86 24.10
CA LYS A 149 4.46 -35.79 25.56
C LYS A 149 5.90 -36.15 25.94
N HIS A 150 6.63 -35.18 26.50
CA HIS A 150 7.86 -35.46 27.22
C HIS A 150 7.53 -36.08 28.58
#